data_AF-A0A3G9CUS1-F1
#
_entry.id   AF-A0A3G9CUS1-F1
#
_cell.length_a   1.000
_cell.length_b   1.000
_cell.length_c   1.000
_cell.angle_alpha   90.00
_cell.angle_beta   90.00
_cell.angle_gamma   90.00
#
_symmetry.space_group_name_H-M   'P 1'
#
loop_
_entity.id
_entity.type
_entity.pdbx_description
1 polymer ?
#
loop_
_entity_poly.entity_id
_entity_poly.type
_entity_poly.pdbx_seq_one_letter_code
_entity_poly.pdbx_strand_id
1 'polypeptide(L)'
;MKKNEYNFDTEVKRILAEKGYVRRRQLIKDLMEIHKNERGYSLKSINRKLDNLINQGAIIRLKYPDFAKLGIEDTDKRASYLTLKDISKIKEHMDKILERLGSEEPTKQKMALKEIARYEQTYVLTPKQLDLVVTQFDKNIDNGNIDDELADKLLLLLDRYILKKDIEPTNKTKIIDLLVKLLGKYPVPVSTHVNLRTHIIYLLGHYGHKAVIERFIKDAKTLQDPFSVEDVYNTEYTANLIEEHREELYRLEEELAIEGKEYASQFVSNVRTDALINLGLHENIYTKGKKEDDFW
;
A
#
# COMPACT_ATOMS: atom_id res chain seq x y z
N MET A 1 5.12 11.12 -40.48
CA MET A 1 4.30 10.98 -39.25
C MET A 1 5.18 10.38 -38.17
N LYS A 2 5.47 11.15 -37.11
CA LYS A 2 6.31 10.75 -35.96
C LYS A 2 5.49 9.81 -35.06
N LYS A 3 5.89 8.53 -34.98
CA LYS A 3 5.32 7.55 -34.05
C LYS A 3 6.12 7.58 -32.74
N ASN A 4 5.42 7.91 -31.65
CA ASN A 4 5.72 7.62 -30.25
C ASN A 4 7.11 7.99 -29.69
N GLU A 5 7.52 9.25 -29.77
CA GLU A 5 8.28 9.83 -28.66
C GLU A 5 7.30 10.06 -27.51
N TYR A 6 7.10 9.05 -26.65
CA TYR A 6 6.68 9.34 -25.28
C TYR A 6 7.77 10.28 -24.74
N ASN A 7 7.43 11.54 -24.50
CA ASN A 7 8.43 12.56 -24.17
C ASN A 7 9.14 12.13 -22.88
N PHE A 8 10.44 11.79 -22.98
CA PHE A 8 11.29 11.36 -21.86
C PHE A 8 11.10 12.24 -20.61
N ASP A 9 10.94 13.55 -20.82
CA ASP A 9 10.72 14.50 -19.73
C ASP A 9 9.38 14.26 -19.02
N THR A 10 8.32 13.99 -19.77
CA THR A 10 6.99 13.65 -19.25
C THR A 10 7.03 12.33 -18.49
N GLU A 11 7.72 11.33 -19.03
CA GLU A 11 7.85 10.01 -18.42
C GLU A 11 8.60 10.10 -17.09
N VAL A 12 9.77 10.75 -17.07
CA VAL A 12 10.56 10.96 -15.84
C VAL A 12 9.76 11.73 -14.81
N LYS A 13 9.07 12.82 -15.21
CA LYS A 13 8.22 13.59 -14.29
C LYS A 13 7.09 12.73 -13.72
N ARG A 14 6.45 11.88 -14.53
CA ARG A 14 5.40 10.97 -14.08
C ARG A 14 5.94 9.97 -13.05
N ILE A 15 7.05 9.31 -13.34
CA ILE A 15 7.68 8.34 -12.42
C ILE A 15 8.04 9.03 -11.09
N LEU A 16 8.65 10.23 -11.15
CA LEU A 16 8.99 10.98 -9.95
C LEU A 16 7.77 11.50 -9.19
N ALA A 17 6.68 11.84 -9.88
CA ALA A 17 5.43 12.24 -9.24
C ALA A 17 4.71 11.04 -8.58
N GLU A 18 4.84 9.85 -9.15
CA GLU A 18 4.22 8.63 -8.66
C GLU A 18 4.95 8.04 -7.44
N LYS A 19 6.28 7.97 -7.53
CA LYS A 19 7.19 7.44 -6.49
C LYS A 19 7.68 8.50 -5.50
N GLY A 20 7.52 9.80 -5.80
CA GLY A 20 7.97 10.93 -5.00
C GLY A 20 9.47 11.20 -5.14
N TYR A 21 10.30 10.18 -4.93
CA TYR A 21 11.74 10.22 -5.18
C TYR A 21 12.25 8.86 -5.66
N VAL A 22 13.29 8.85 -6.49
CA VAL A 22 13.89 7.59 -6.97
C VAL A 22 15.40 7.70 -6.95
N ARG A 23 16.09 6.63 -6.50
CA ARG A 23 17.55 6.56 -6.56
C ARG A 23 17.97 6.67 -8.02
N ARG A 24 18.85 7.61 -8.37
CA ARG A 24 19.21 7.89 -9.78
C ARG A 24 19.63 6.63 -10.54
N ARG A 25 20.41 5.76 -9.90
CA ARG A 25 20.85 4.48 -10.49
C ARG A 25 19.66 3.56 -10.82
N GLN A 26 18.68 3.50 -9.92
CA GLN A 26 17.48 2.70 -10.13
C GLN A 26 16.62 3.28 -11.25
N LEU A 27 16.37 4.59 -11.25
CA LEU A 27 15.61 5.23 -12.33
C LEU A 27 16.23 4.98 -13.72
N ILE A 28 17.57 5.05 -13.80
CA ILE A 28 18.28 4.74 -15.05
C ILE A 28 18.06 3.28 -15.45
N LYS A 29 18.17 2.34 -14.50
CA LYS A 29 17.95 0.92 -14.76
C LYS A 29 16.52 0.66 -15.24
N ASP A 30 15.53 1.20 -14.53
CA ASP A 30 14.10 1.08 -14.87
C ASP A 30 13.83 1.62 -16.29
N LEU A 31 14.32 2.81 -16.63
CA LEU A 31 14.15 3.40 -17.97
C LEU A 31 14.83 2.59 -19.07
N MET A 32 16.00 2.00 -18.79
CA MET A 32 16.69 1.13 -19.75
C MET A 32 15.96 -0.19 -19.99
N GLU A 33 15.29 -0.70 -18.96
CA GLU A 33 14.54 -1.95 -18.99
C GLU A 33 13.20 -1.77 -19.70
N ILE A 34 12.46 -0.70 -19.38
CA ILE A 34 11.19 -0.33 -20.04
C ILE A 34 11.41 -0.09 -21.54
N HIS A 35 12.46 0.66 -21.90
CA HIS A 35 12.75 1.04 -23.29
C HIS A 35 13.87 0.20 -23.90
N LYS A 36 13.89 -1.10 -23.60
CA LYS A 36 14.92 -2.02 -24.08
C LYS A 36 14.99 -1.98 -25.61
N ASN A 37 16.19 -1.76 -26.15
CA ASN A 37 16.48 -1.62 -27.58
C ASN A 37 15.93 -0.35 -28.27
N GLU A 38 15.32 0.59 -27.53
CA GLU A 38 14.90 1.86 -28.12
C GLU A 38 16.07 2.85 -28.28
N ARG A 39 16.07 3.55 -29.43
CA ARG A 39 17.08 4.58 -29.70
C ARG A 39 16.91 5.74 -28.74
N GLY A 40 17.98 6.12 -28.05
CA GLY A 40 17.99 7.26 -27.14
C GLY A 40 17.84 6.90 -25.65
N TYR A 41 17.72 5.62 -25.32
CA TYR A 41 17.64 5.09 -23.95
C TYR A 41 18.91 4.33 -23.51
N SER A 42 20.07 4.65 -24.10
CA SER A 42 21.36 4.18 -23.56
C SER A 42 21.69 4.86 -22.23
N LEU A 43 22.51 4.22 -21.39
CA LEU A 43 23.00 4.79 -20.13
C LEU A 43 23.53 6.22 -20.30
N LYS A 44 24.33 6.48 -21.34
CA LYS A 44 24.90 7.79 -21.63
C LYS A 44 23.81 8.81 -22.02
N SER A 45 22.86 8.39 -22.85
CA SER A 45 21.75 9.24 -23.29
C SER A 45 20.83 9.63 -22.14
N ILE A 46 20.44 8.66 -21.31
CA ILE A 46 19.58 8.88 -20.14
C ILE A 46 20.27 9.82 -19.16
N ASN A 47 21.55 9.58 -18.82
CA ASN A 47 22.28 10.47 -17.93
C ASN A 47 22.29 11.92 -18.44
N ARG A 48 22.59 12.13 -19.73
CA ARG A 48 22.57 13.47 -20.34
C ARG A 48 21.19 14.12 -20.27
N LYS A 49 20.12 13.39 -20.55
CA LYS A 49 18.75 13.91 -20.47
C LYS A 49 18.35 14.25 -19.03
N LEU A 50 18.69 13.39 -18.06
CA LEU A 50 18.46 13.66 -16.63
C LEU A 50 19.24 14.90 -16.16
N ASP A 51 20.49 15.06 -16.58
CA ASP A 51 21.31 16.23 -16.23
C ASP A 51 20.73 17.51 -16.84
N ASN A 52 20.18 17.44 -18.06
CA ASN A 52 19.45 18.57 -18.65
C ASN A 52 18.22 18.95 -17.82
N LEU A 53 17.42 17.98 -17.37
CA LEU A 53 16.25 18.25 -16.51
C LEU A 53 16.65 18.86 -15.16
N ILE A 54 17.80 18.44 -14.61
CA ILE A 54 18.36 19.03 -13.38
C ILE A 54 18.80 20.48 -13.64
N ASN A 55 19.52 20.73 -14.72
CA ASN A 55 20.03 22.05 -15.07
C ASN A 55 18.90 23.04 -15.38
N GLN A 56 17.81 22.57 -16.00
CA GLN A 56 16.59 23.36 -16.22
C GLN A 56 15.79 23.58 -14.92
N GLY A 57 16.14 22.89 -13.84
CA GLY A 57 15.39 22.93 -12.59
C GLY A 57 14.02 22.27 -12.68
N ALA A 58 13.79 21.36 -13.61
CA ALA A 58 12.56 20.56 -13.63
C ALA A 58 12.57 19.50 -12.51
N ILE A 59 13.75 18.95 -12.23
CA ILE A 59 14.01 17.99 -11.16
C ILE A 59 15.22 18.44 -10.34
N ILE A 60 15.36 17.94 -9.12
CA ILE A 60 16.49 18.22 -8.23
C ILE A 60 17.17 16.93 -7.81
N ARG A 61 18.46 17.02 -7.51
CA ARG A 61 19.27 15.93 -6.98
C ARG A 61 19.38 16.06 -5.46
N LEU A 62 18.86 15.07 -4.75
CA LEU A 62 18.97 14.95 -3.30
C LEU A 62 20.25 14.19 -2.96
N LYS A 63 21.02 14.71 -2.01
CA LYS A 63 22.22 14.06 -1.45
C LYS A 63 21.94 13.57 -0.03
N TYR A 64 22.85 12.79 0.54
CA TYR A 64 22.71 12.22 1.89
C TYR A 64 22.21 13.21 2.97
N PRO A 65 22.66 14.49 3.04
CA PRO A 65 22.12 15.45 4.02
C PRO A 65 20.63 15.77 3.84
N ASP A 66 20.08 15.59 2.65
CA ASP A 66 18.67 15.85 2.33
C ASP A 66 17.77 14.65 2.67
N PHE A 67 18.34 13.46 2.83
CA PHE A 67 17.59 12.21 3.03
C PHE A 67 16.71 12.27 4.28
N ALA A 68 17.27 12.75 5.40
CA ALA A 68 16.56 12.86 6.66
C ALA A 68 15.34 13.82 6.61
N LYS A 69 15.38 14.83 5.73
CA LYS A 69 14.28 15.80 5.56
C LYS A 69 13.08 15.19 4.84
N LEU A 70 13.32 14.20 3.99
CA LEU A 70 12.31 13.54 3.16
C LEU A 70 11.96 12.12 3.65
N GLY A 71 12.61 11.65 4.73
CA GLY A 71 12.37 10.32 5.29
C GLY A 71 12.96 9.20 4.43
N ILE A 72 14.07 9.44 3.72
CA ILE A 72 14.76 8.42 2.93
C ILE A 72 15.68 7.62 3.86
N GLU A 73 15.39 6.34 4.05
CA GLU A 73 16.21 5.40 4.85
C GLU A 73 17.30 4.72 3.97
N ASP A 74 18.24 5.51 3.45
CA ASP A 74 19.41 4.99 2.72
C ASP A 74 20.70 5.35 3.47
N THR A 75 21.47 4.33 3.87
CA THR A 75 22.73 4.48 4.61
C THR A 75 23.93 4.75 3.68
N ASP A 76 23.79 4.56 2.37
CA ASP A 76 24.83 4.85 1.39
C ASP A 76 25.00 6.36 1.21
N LYS A 77 26.04 6.92 1.84
CA LYS A 77 26.40 8.34 1.73
C LYS A 77 26.73 8.79 0.30
N ARG A 78 26.96 7.86 -0.63
CA ARG A 78 27.22 8.12 -2.06
C ARG A 78 25.95 8.02 -2.90
N ALA A 79 24.83 7.56 -2.33
CA ALA A 79 23.56 7.52 -3.03
C ALA A 79 23.11 8.94 -3.41
N SER A 80 22.35 9.01 -4.49
CA SER A 80 21.68 10.24 -4.87
C SER A 80 20.31 9.92 -5.45
N TYR A 81 19.33 10.67 -4.99
CA TYR A 81 17.95 10.55 -5.41
C TYR A 81 17.57 11.72 -6.30
N LEU A 82 16.56 11.52 -7.15
CA LEU A 82 15.95 12.54 -7.98
C LEU A 82 14.51 12.74 -7.53
N THR A 83 14.04 13.99 -7.55
CA THR A 83 12.66 14.37 -7.27
C THR A 83 12.29 15.65 -8.02
N LEU A 84 11.01 16.03 -8.07
CA LEU A 84 10.53 17.26 -8.71
C LEU A 84 10.95 18.51 -7.90
N LYS A 85 11.23 19.63 -8.58
CA LYS A 85 11.73 20.86 -7.89
C LYS A 85 10.72 21.48 -6.93
N ASP A 86 9.44 21.56 -7.32
CA ASP A 86 8.41 22.24 -6.51
C ASP A 86 7.90 21.41 -5.32
N ILE A 87 8.50 20.23 -5.09
CA ILE A 87 8.06 19.32 -4.04
C ILE A 87 8.16 19.92 -2.65
N SER A 88 9.08 20.88 -2.39
CA SER A 88 9.20 21.51 -1.07
C SER A 88 8.00 22.39 -0.73
N LYS A 89 7.52 23.19 -1.69
CA LYS A 89 6.33 24.04 -1.49
C LYS A 89 5.07 23.20 -1.34
N ILE A 90 4.94 22.15 -2.16
CA ILE A 90 3.80 21.24 -2.07
C ILE A 90 3.86 20.46 -0.75
N LYS A 91 5.05 20.03 -0.30
CA LYS A 91 5.24 19.42 1.02
C LYS A 91 4.77 20.34 2.14
N GLU A 92 5.22 21.60 2.16
CA GLU A 92 4.81 22.58 3.17
C GLU A 92 3.30 22.83 3.15
N HIS A 93 2.68 22.84 1.97
CA HIS A 93 1.21 22.90 1.85
C HIS A 93 0.55 21.65 2.42
N MET A 94 1.03 20.46 2.06
CA MET A 94 0.49 19.18 2.52
C MET A 94 0.66 19.00 4.03
N ASP A 95 1.77 19.43 4.63
CA ASP A 95 1.97 19.42 6.08
C ASP A 95 0.83 20.19 6.78
N LYS A 96 0.50 21.40 6.30
CA LYS A 96 -0.62 22.21 6.84
C LYS A 96 -1.99 21.58 6.60
N ILE A 97 -2.17 20.89 5.48
CA ILE A 97 -3.44 20.21 5.17
C ILE A 97 -3.64 18.98 6.07
N LEU A 98 -2.59 18.20 6.32
CA LEU A 98 -2.65 17.03 7.19
C LEU A 98 -2.95 17.41 8.64
N GLU A 99 -2.42 18.53 9.13
CA GLU A 99 -2.79 19.07 10.44
C GLU A 99 -4.31 19.32 10.58
N ARG A 100 -4.99 19.69 9.49
CA ARG A 100 -6.45 19.93 9.48
C ARG A 100 -7.27 18.65 9.61
N LEU A 101 -6.69 17.46 9.39
CA LEU A 101 -7.37 16.20 9.69
C LEU A 101 -7.64 16.05 11.20
N GLY A 102 -6.83 16.70 12.05
CA GLY A 102 -7.04 16.73 13.49
C GLY A 102 -8.02 17.80 13.97
N SER A 103 -8.73 18.48 13.07
CA SER A 103 -9.76 19.45 13.45
C SER A 103 -10.99 18.74 14.00
N GLU A 104 -11.62 19.33 15.02
CA GLU A 104 -12.92 18.87 15.54
C GLU A 104 -14.09 19.12 14.57
N GLU A 105 -13.90 19.93 13.53
CA GLU A 105 -14.94 20.22 12.55
C GLU A 105 -14.90 19.21 11.38
N PRO A 106 -15.95 18.38 11.18
CA PRO A 106 -15.98 17.38 10.12
C PRO A 106 -15.81 17.96 8.71
N THR A 107 -16.34 19.17 8.47
CA THR A 107 -16.17 19.88 7.20
C THR A 107 -14.70 20.16 6.88
N LYS A 108 -13.90 20.54 7.88
CA LYS A 108 -12.46 20.80 7.70
C LYS A 108 -11.70 19.52 7.37
N GLN A 109 -12.03 18.42 8.05
CA GLN A 109 -11.45 17.09 7.77
C GLN A 109 -11.77 16.65 6.33
N LYS A 110 -13.04 16.76 5.91
CA LYS A 110 -13.48 16.42 4.54
C LYS A 110 -12.80 17.28 3.48
N MET A 111 -12.63 18.59 3.73
CA MET A 111 -11.89 19.47 2.84
C MET A 111 -10.41 19.11 2.75
N ALA A 112 -9.79 18.71 3.87
CA ALA A 112 -8.41 18.28 3.90
C ALA A 112 -8.20 17.00 3.07
N LEU A 113 -9.05 15.98 3.23
CA LEU A 113 -9.02 14.77 2.42
C LEU A 113 -9.19 15.04 0.93
N LYS A 114 -10.13 15.95 0.56
CA LYS A 114 -10.34 16.36 -0.83
C LYS A 114 -9.11 17.05 -1.42
N GLU A 115 -8.43 17.87 -0.61
CA GLU A 115 -7.21 18.54 -1.03
C GLU A 115 -6.05 17.54 -1.18
N ILE A 116 -5.88 16.59 -0.26
CA ILE A 116 -4.88 15.50 -0.39
C ILE A 116 -5.10 14.73 -1.69
N ALA A 117 -6.34 14.31 -1.98
CA ALA A 117 -6.69 13.61 -3.21
C ALA A 117 -6.39 14.42 -4.48
N ARG A 118 -6.52 15.75 -4.44
CA ARG A 118 -6.19 16.62 -5.58
C ARG A 118 -4.70 16.58 -5.94
N TYR A 119 -3.83 16.37 -4.96
CA TYR A 119 -2.38 16.35 -5.15
C TYR A 119 -1.81 14.94 -5.27
N GLU A 120 -2.62 13.88 -5.22
CA GLU A 120 -2.17 12.47 -5.23
C GLU A 120 -1.31 12.11 -6.46
N GLN A 121 -1.54 12.80 -7.60
CA GLN A 121 -0.78 12.59 -8.85
C GLN A 121 0.49 13.45 -8.95
N THR A 122 0.65 14.47 -8.12
CA THR A 122 1.73 15.46 -8.22
C THR A 122 2.62 15.48 -6.98
N TYR A 123 2.18 14.84 -5.90
CA TYR A 123 2.86 14.76 -4.64
C TYR A 123 2.63 13.42 -3.97
N VAL A 124 3.69 12.92 -3.35
CA VAL A 124 3.69 11.68 -2.58
C VAL A 124 3.94 12.05 -1.13
N LEU A 125 3.02 11.66 -0.25
CA LEU A 125 3.21 11.82 1.19
C LEU A 125 4.49 11.11 1.64
N THR A 126 5.28 11.82 2.45
CA THR A 126 6.46 11.26 3.10
C THR A 126 6.09 10.33 4.27
N PRO A 127 6.98 9.43 4.71
CA PRO A 127 6.76 8.61 5.91
C PRO A 127 6.27 9.41 7.13
N LYS A 128 6.86 10.58 7.39
CA LYS A 128 6.46 11.48 8.49
C LYS A 128 5.06 12.06 8.33
N GLN A 129 4.62 12.28 7.10
CA GLN A 129 3.27 12.74 6.81
C GLN A 129 2.24 11.61 6.98
N LEU A 130 2.63 10.36 6.71
CA LEU A 130 1.80 9.20 7.04
C LEU A 130 1.69 9.01 8.56
N ASP A 131 2.72 9.32 9.35
CA ASP A 131 2.60 9.33 10.81
C ASP A 131 1.51 10.31 11.28
N LEU A 132 1.34 11.46 10.62
CA LEU A 132 0.25 12.39 10.92
C LEU A 132 -1.12 11.79 10.63
N VAL A 133 -1.26 10.97 9.58
CA VAL A 133 -2.48 10.21 9.28
C VAL A 133 -2.76 9.19 10.38
N VAL A 134 -1.76 8.41 10.77
CA VAL A 134 -1.83 7.42 11.87
C VAL A 134 -2.30 8.09 13.17
N THR A 135 -1.74 9.26 13.51
CA THR A 135 -2.12 9.97 14.75
C THR A 135 -3.56 10.44 14.80
N GLN A 136 -4.26 10.57 13.66
CA GLN A 136 -5.68 10.93 13.65
C GLN A 136 -6.57 9.81 14.18
N PHE A 137 -6.12 8.57 14.05
CA PHE A 137 -6.81 7.44 14.64
C PHE A 137 -6.63 7.43 16.16
N ASP A 138 -5.42 7.62 16.69
CA ASP A 138 -5.15 7.58 18.14
C ASP A 138 -6.04 8.56 18.93
N LYS A 139 -6.18 9.79 18.43
CA LYS A 139 -6.98 10.84 19.08
C LYS A 139 -8.45 10.45 19.25
N ASN A 140 -8.95 9.58 18.37
CA ASN A 140 -10.37 9.36 18.17
C ASN A 140 -10.81 7.91 18.44
N ILE A 141 -9.91 6.93 18.43
CA ILE A 141 -10.21 5.52 18.70
C ILE A 141 -10.48 5.29 20.18
N ASP A 142 -9.58 5.71 21.06
CA ASP A 142 -9.69 5.42 22.50
C ASP A 142 -10.88 6.15 23.14
N ASN A 143 -11.36 7.23 22.50
CA ASN A 143 -12.56 7.98 22.90
C ASN A 143 -13.84 7.55 22.15
N GLY A 144 -13.77 6.56 21.25
CA GLY A 144 -14.93 6.06 20.49
C GLY A 144 -15.48 7.02 19.41
N ASN A 145 -14.77 8.11 19.11
CA ASN A 145 -15.26 9.24 18.31
C ASN A 145 -14.77 9.25 16.86
N ILE A 146 -13.99 8.26 16.40
CA ILE A 146 -13.68 8.17 14.97
C ILE A 146 -14.91 7.69 14.22
N ASP A 147 -15.45 8.60 13.40
CA ASP A 147 -16.50 8.32 12.43
C ASP A 147 -16.03 7.29 11.39
N ASP A 148 -16.91 6.36 11.02
CA ASP A 148 -16.58 5.23 10.14
C ASP A 148 -16.23 5.69 8.71
N GLU A 149 -16.85 6.77 8.21
CA GLU A 149 -16.53 7.35 6.89
C GLU A 149 -15.12 7.96 6.90
N LEU A 150 -14.73 8.62 7.99
CA LEU A 150 -13.37 9.13 8.17
C LEU A 150 -12.35 7.98 8.30
N ALA A 151 -12.66 6.98 9.14
CA ALA A 151 -11.77 5.83 9.35
C ALA A 151 -11.51 5.08 8.04
N ASP A 152 -12.55 4.79 7.26
CA ASP A 152 -12.45 4.10 5.96
C ASP A 152 -11.54 4.88 4.98
N LYS A 153 -11.72 6.21 4.89
CA LYS A 153 -10.90 7.05 3.99
C LYS A 153 -9.43 7.14 4.41
N LEU A 154 -9.17 7.24 5.71
CA LEU A 154 -7.80 7.29 6.22
C LEU A 154 -7.11 5.93 6.07
N LEU A 155 -7.84 4.82 6.27
CA LEU A 155 -7.33 3.46 6.04
C LEU A 155 -7.02 3.23 4.56
N LEU A 156 -7.92 3.64 3.66
CA LEU A 156 -7.68 3.57 2.21
C LEU A 156 -6.44 4.38 1.79
N LEU A 157 -6.20 5.54 2.43
CA LEU A 157 -4.99 6.32 2.20
C LEU A 157 -3.74 5.54 2.64
N LEU A 158 -3.75 4.94 3.84
CA LEU A 158 -2.64 4.13 4.34
C LEU A 158 -2.40 2.88 3.47
N ASP A 159 -3.46 2.16 3.10
CA ASP A 159 -3.45 0.98 2.22
C ASP A 159 -2.72 1.29 0.90
N ARG A 160 -3.13 2.36 0.21
CA ARG A 160 -2.48 2.77 -1.06
C ARG A 160 -1.01 3.09 -0.87
N TYR A 161 -0.66 3.80 0.19
CA TYR A 161 0.74 4.22 0.39
C TYR A 161 1.64 3.06 0.78
N ILE A 162 1.18 2.19 1.68
CA ILE A 162 1.96 1.07 2.18
C ILE A 162 2.03 -0.04 1.13
N LEU A 163 0.88 -0.50 0.62
CA LEU A 163 0.83 -1.69 -0.24
C LEU A 163 1.13 -1.39 -1.71
N LYS A 164 0.76 -0.20 -2.22
CA LYS A 164 0.93 0.13 -3.65
C LYS A 164 2.13 1.01 -3.93
N LYS A 165 2.47 1.94 -3.02
CA LYS A 165 3.61 2.84 -3.20
C LYS A 165 4.88 2.40 -2.48
N ASP A 166 4.81 1.38 -1.61
CA ASP A 166 5.93 0.91 -0.79
C ASP A 166 6.51 2.04 0.09
N ILE A 167 5.62 2.85 0.68
CA ILE A 167 5.97 3.96 1.57
C ILE A 167 5.26 3.75 2.90
N GLU A 168 6.04 3.39 3.91
CA GLU A 168 5.54 3.15 5.26
C GLU A 168 5.66 4.39 6.16
N PRO A 169 4.82 4.53 7.19
CA PRO A 169 5.04 5.49 8.28
C PRO A 169 6.38 5.23 8.99
N THR A 170 6.96 6.23 9.64
CA THR A 170 8.28 6.04 10.29
C THR A 170 8.21 5.12 11.50
N ASN A 171 7.05 5.04 12.17
CA ASN A 171 6.86 4.18 13.34
C ASN A 171 5.99 2.96 13.00
N LYS A 172 6.64 1.89 12.54
CA LYS A 172 5.98 0.62 12.18
C LYS A 172 5.21 -0.01 13.34
N THR A 173 5.81 -0.05 14.53
CA THR A 173 5.16 -0.61 15.74
C THR A 173 3.85 0.11 16.02
N LYS A 174 3.86 1.45 15.95
CA LYS A 174 2.69 2.26 16.24
C LYS A 174 1.53 2.01 15.26
N ILE A 175 1.82 1.87 13.96
CA ILE A 175 0.77 1.55 12.99
C ILE A 175 0.24 0.13 13.17
N ILE A 176 1.10 -0.85 13.51
CA ILE A 176 0.65 -2.22 13.79
C ILE A 176 -0.28 -2.23 15.01
N ASP A 177 0.11 -1.59 16.12
CA ASP A 177 -0.71 -1.50 17.34
C ASP A 177 -2.07 -0.85 17.06
N LEU A 178 -2.07 0.22 16.25
CA LEU A 178 -3.28 0.89 15.80
C LEU A 178 -4.19 -0.07 15.00
N LEU A 179 -3.64 -0.80 14.04
CA LEU A 179 -4.39 -1.72 13.20
C LEU A 179 -5.00 -2.86 14.02
N VAL A 180 -4.27 -3.37 15.02
CA VAL A 180 -4.80 -4.38 15.96
C VAL A 180 -5.98 -3.82 16.76
N LYS A 181 -5.87 -2.58 17.29
CA LYS A 181 -6.99 -1.91 17.97
C LYS A 181 -8.20 -1.75 17.05
N LEU A 182 -7.98 -1.32 15.80
CA LEU A 182 -9.03 -1.14 14.80
C LEU A 182 -9.71 -2.48 14.46
N LEU A 183 -8.95 -3.56 14.31
CA LEU A 183 -9.53 -4.89 14.07
C LEU A 183 -10.41 -5.35 15.25
N GLY A 184 -10.03 -4.97 16.49
CA GLY A 184 -10.86 -5.17 17.68
C GLY A 184 -12.15 -4.34 17.66
N LYS A 185 -12.10 -3.08 17.18
CA LYS A 185 -13.28 -2.20 17.03
C LYS A 185 -14.22 -2.68 15.92
N TYR A 186 -13.69 -3.21 14.83
CA TYR A 186 -14.43 -3.67 13.65
C TYR A 186 -14.29 -5.20 13.47
N PRO A 187 -14.82 -6.00 14.41
CA PRO A 187 -14.69 -7.45 14.37
C PRO A 187 -15.50 -8.07 13.23
N VAL A 188 -16.55 -7.39 12.76
CA VAL A 188 -17.40 -7.83 11.65
C VAL A 188 -17.42 -6.77 10.55
N PRO A 189 -17.69 -7.14 9.29
CA PRO A 189 -17.81 -6.15 8.22
C PRO A 189 -18.89 -5.12 8.53
N VAL A 190 -18.57 -3.84 8.34
CA VAL A 190 -19.55 -2.75 8.46
C VAL A 190 -20.32 -2.66 7.15
N SER A 191 -21.64 -2.79 7.18
CA SER A 191 -22.47 -2.88 5.96
C SER A 191 -22.33 -1.67 5.03
N THR A 192 -22.14 -0.47 5.57
CA THR A 192 -21.93 0.76 4.80
C THR A 192 -20.47 1.01 4.39
N HIS A 193 -19.51 0.28 5.00
CA HIS A 193 -18.07 0.45 4.81
C HIS A 193 -17.38 -0.92 4.77
N VAL A 194 -17.78 -1.75 3.80
CA VAL A 194 -17.34 -3.15 3.70
C VAL A 194 -15.82 -3.31 3.60
N ASN A 195 -15.14 -2.32 3.02
CA ASN A 195 -13.68 -2.34 2.83
C ASN A 195 -12.89 -1.92 4.07
N LEU A 196 -13.53 -1.36 5.09
CA LEU A 196 -12.84 -0.84 6.27
C LEU A 196 -12.05 -1.96 6.95
N ARG A 197 -12.72 -3.09 7.22
CA ARG A 197 -12.10 -4.28 7.80
C ARG A 197 -11.09 -4.92 6.85
N THR A 198 -11.38 -4.92 5.55
CA THR A 198 -10.50 -5.47 4.52
C THR A 198 -9.15 -4.77 4.51
N HIS A 199 -9.12 -3.43 4.48
CA HIS A 199 -7.86 -2.68 4.53
C HIS A 199 -7.07 -2.95 5.81
N ILE A 200 -7.74 -3.12 6.96
CA ILE A 200 -7.06 -3.48 8.22
C ILE A 200 -6.39 -4.85 8.09
N ILE A 201 -7.09 -5.86 7.56
CA ILE A 201 -6.56 -7.22 7.40
C ILE A 201 -5.40 -7.24 6.39
N TYR A 202 -5.52 -6.52 5.26
CA TYR A 202 -4.46 -6.45 4.26
C TYR A 202 -3.20 -5.81 4.83
N LEU A 203 -3.34 -4.69 5.54
CA LEU A 203 -2.22 -4.01 6.17
C LEU A 203 -1.58 -4.87 7.26
N LEU A 204 -2.36 -5.54 8.13
CA LEU A 204 -1.81 -6.46 9.13
C LEU A 204 -1.15 -7.70 8.49
N GLY A 205 -1.70 -8.19 7.38
CA GLY A 205 -1.12 -9.27 6.59
C GLY A 205 0.24 -8.88 6.01
N HIS A 206 0.36 -7.69 5.42
CA HIS A 206 1.64 -7.13 4.95
C HIS A 206 2.69 -7.06 6.06
N TYR A 207 2.29 -6.71 7.29
CA TYR A 207 3.18 -6.72 8.44
C TYR A 207 3.39 -8.10 9.08
N GLY A 208 2.78 -9.17 8.55
CA GLY A 208 2.90 -10.54 9.08
C GLY A 208 2.32 -10.70 10.49
N HIS A 209 1.31 -9.90 10.85
CA HIS A 209 0.83 -9.86 12.23
C HIS A 209 -0.25 -10.91 12.51
N LYS A 210 -0.02 -11.78 13.51
CA LYS A 210 -0.89 -12.92 13.90
C LYS A 210 -2.35 -12.59 14.18
N ALA A 211 -2.69 -11.33 14.44
CA ALA A 211 -4.07 -10.89 14.68
C ALA A 211 -4.99 -11.21 13.48
N VAL A 212 -4.45 -11.30 12.26
CA VAL A 212 -5.18 -11.77 11.08
C VAL A 212 -5.65 -13.22 11.27
N ILE A 213 -4.75 -14.10 11.70
CA ILE A 213 -5.05 -15.52 11.95
C ILE A 213 -6.04 -15.67 13.10
N GLU A 214 -5.81 -14.96 14.21
CA GLU A 214 -6.74 -14.98 15.36
C GLU A 214 -8.17 -14.53 14.95
N ARG A 215 -8.28 -13.58 14.02
CA ARG A 215 -9.57 -13.13 13.50
C ARG A 215 -10.16 -14.11 12.49
N PHE A 216 -9.36 -14.69 11.61
CA PHE A 216 -9.78 -15.72 10.65
C PHE A 216 -10.38 -16.93 11.37
N ILE A 217 -9.70 -17.43 12.40
CA ILE A 217 -10.21 -18.52 13.25
C ILE A 217 -11.56 -18.14 13.88
N LYS A 218 -11.69 -16.92 14.40
CA LYS A 218 -12.95 -16.43 14.97
C LYS A 218 -14.06 -16.36 13.92
N ASP A 219 -13.78 -15.88 12.72
CA ASP A 219 -14.78 -15.85 11.64
C ASP A 219 -15.29 -17.23 11.30
N ALA A 220 -14.38 -18.20 11.07
CA ALA A 220 -14.74 -19.57 10.77
C ALA A 220 -15.62 -20.20 11.86
N LYS A 221 -15.34 -19.88 13.14
CA LYS A 221 -16.11 -20.43 14.27
C LYS A 221 -17.45 -19.71 14.54
N THR A 222 -17.58 -18.43 14.19
CA THR A 222 -18.67 -17.58 14.72
C THR A 222 -19.56 -16.91 13.68
N LEU A 223 -19.12 -16.78 12.43
CA LEU A 223 -19.98 -16.21 11.39
C LEU A 223 -21.03 -17.24 10.96
N GLN A 224 -22.25 -16.77 10.75
CA GLN A 224 -23.32 -17.58 10.16
C GLN A 224 -23.00 -17.95 8.71
N ASP A 225 -22.38 -17.02 7.98
CA ASP A 225 -21.87 -17.22 6.63
C ASP A 225 -20.40 -16.79 6.55
N PRO A 226 -19.44 -17.72 6.79
CA PRO A 226 -18.02 -17.43 6.69
C PRO A 226 -17.57 -17.03 5.27
N PHE A 227 -18.24 -17.49 4.21
CA PHE A 227 -17.87 -17.16 2.82
C PHE A 227 -18.03 -15.67 2.50
N SER A 228 -18.89 -14.96 3.24
CA SER A 228 -19.05 -13.50 3.12
C SER A 228 -17.76 -12.70 3.34
N VAL A 229 -16.71 -13.31 3.93
CA VAL A 229 -15.42 -12.68 4.20
C VAL A 229 -14.23 -13.43 3.56
N GLU A 230 -14.48 -14.39 2.67
CA GLU A 230 -13.44 -15.20 2.02
C GLU A 230 -12.40 -14.36 1.27
N ASP A 231 -12.87 -13.42 0.42
CA ASP A 231 -12.01 -12.51 -0.33
C ASP A 231 -11.09 -11.65 0.55
N VAL A 232 -11.47 -11.45 1.82
CA VAL A 232 -10.68 -10.65 2.77
C VAL A 232 -9.40 -11.38 3.20
N TYR A 233 -9.39 -12.70 3.14
CA TYR A 233 -8.23 -13.53 3.48
C TYR A 233 -7.50 -14.07 2.25
N ASN A 234 -8.14 -14.03 1.08
CA ASN A 234 -7.61 -14.54 -0.18
C ASN A 234 -6.75 -13.53 -0.93
N THR A 235 -5.64 -13.11 -0.32
CA THR A 235 -4.74 -12.11 -0.93
C THR A 235 -3.27 -12.49 -0.83
N GLU A 236 -2.46 -11.90 -1.71
CA GLU A 236 -1.00 -11.99 -1.64
C GLU A 236 -0.42 -11.48 -0.31
N TYR A 237 -1.10 -10.53 0.34
CA TYR A 237 -0.63 -9.95 1.60
C TYR A 237 -0.80 -10.88 2.80
N THR A 238 -1.79 -11.77 2.77
CA THR A 238 -2.10 -12.70 3.87
C THR A 238 -1.56 -14.10 3.63
N ALA A 239 -1.22 -14.44 2.38
CA ALA A 239 -0.85 -15.79 1.97
C ALA A 239 0.33 -16.38 2.75
N ASN A 240 1.42 -15.63 2.92
CA ASN A 240 2.58 -16.08 3.70
C ASN A 240 2.18 -16.39 5.15
N LEU A 241 1.41 -15.52 5.78
CA LEU A 241 0.98 -15.68 7.17
C LEU A 241 0.05 -16.89 7.35
N ILE A 242 -0.86 -17.13 6.40
CA ILE A 242 -1.73 -18.32 6.40
C ILE A 242 -0.89 -19.60 6.31
N GLU A 243 0.10 -19.62 5.42
CA GLU A 243 0.97 -20.79 5.23
C GLU A 243 1.92 -21.02 6.43
N GLU A 244 2.40 -19.96 7.08
CA GLU A 244 3.18 -20.06 8.32
C GLU A 244 2.36 -20.71 9.46
N HIS A 245 1.04 -20.54 9.45
CA HIS A 245 0.10 -21.11 10.42
C HIS A 245 -0.60 -22.39 9.93
N ARG A 246 -0.09 -23.07 8.88
CA ARG A 246 -0.73 -24.24 8.24
C ARG A 246 -1.21 -25.34 9.18
N GLU A 247 -0.43 -25.66 10.22
CA GLU A 247 -0.77 -26.73 11.18
C GLU A 247 -1.94 -26.34 12.07
N GLU A 248 -1.98 -25.09 12.52
CA GLU A 248 -3.08 -24.55 13.32
C GLU A 248 -4.38 -24.53 12.51
N LEU A 249 -4.29 -24.08 11.25
CA LEU A 249 -5.45 -23.99 10.37
C LEU A 249 -5.94 -25.36 9.86
N TYR A 250 -5.04 -26.32 9.67
CA TYR A 250 -5.41 -27.71 9.39
C TYR A 250 -6.23 -28.32 10.54
N ARG A 251 -5.79 -28.12 11.79
CA ARG A 251 -6.54 -28.60 12.96
C ARG A 251 -7.89 -27.91 13.11
N LEU A 252 -7.98 -26.62 12.79
CA LEU A 252 -9.25 -25.90 12.77
C LEU A 252 -10.22 -26.51 11.75
N GLU A 253 -9.75 -26.78 10.54
CA GLU A 253 -10.55 -27.43 9.49
C GLU A 253 -11.07 -28.79 9.96
N GLU A 254 -10.19 -29.64 10.51
CA GLU A 254 -10.56 -30.95 11.06
C GLU A 254 -11.57 -30.83 12.20
N GLU A 255 -11.36 -29.91 13.16
CA GLU A 255 -12.28 -29.64 14.27
C GLU A 255 -13.68 -29.27 13.76
N LEU A 256 -13.76 -28.32 12.82
CA LEU A 256 -15.04 -27.87 12.26
C LEU A 256 -15.76 -28.97 11.48
N ALA A 257 -15.03 -29.82 10.75
CA ALA A 257 -15.59 -30.96 10.05
C ALA A 257 -16.19 -31.99 11.03
N ILE A 258 -15.47 -32.32 12.11
CA ILE A 258 -15.94 -33.25 13.15
C ILE A 258 -17.18 -32.70 13.87
N GLU A 259 -17.26 -31.38 14.07
CA GLU A 259 -18.44 -30.69 14.63
C GLU A 259 -19.65 -30.63 13.68
N GLY A 260 -19.52 -31.10 12.43
CA GLY A 260 -20.56 -31.03 11.41
C GLY A 260 -20.74 -29.63 10.80
N LYS A 261 -19.77 -28.72 10.99
CA LYS A 261 -19.77 -27.37 10.42
C LYS A 261 -19.13 -27.37 9.03
N GLU A 262 -19.72 -28.12 8.11
CA GLU A 262 -19.16 -28.36 6.76
C GLU A 262 -18.85 -27.05 6.01
N TYR A 263 -19.74 -26.06 6.04
CA TYR A 263 -19.51 -24.76 5.38
C TYR A 263 -18.29 -24.03 5.96
N ALA A 264 -18.12 -24.02 7.28
CA ALA A 264 -16.98 -23.36 7.92
C ALA A 264 -15.67 -24.12 7.66
N SER A 265 -15.71 -25.46 7.67
CA SER A 265 -14.58 -26.30 7.29
C SER A 265 -14.15 -26.02 5.85
N GLN A 266 -15.09 -25.95 4.91
CA GLN A 266 -14.80 -25.69 3.50
C GLN A 266 -14.22 -24.29 3.30
N PHE A 267 -14.76 -23.28 4.00
CA PHE A 267 -14.19 -21.93 4.02
C PHE A 267 -12.72 -21.93 4.44
N VAL A 268 -12.36 -22.65 5.51
CA VAL A 268 -10.95 -22.76 5.94
C VAL A 268 -10.10 -23.44 4.87
N SER A 269 -10.61 -24.52 4.28
CA SER A 269 -9.94 -25.26 3.22
C SER A 269 -9.65 -24.40 1.98
N ASN A 270 -10.62 -23.58 1.56
CA ASN A 270 -10.50 -22.67 0.43
C ASN A 270 -9.41 -21.62 0.67
N VAL A 271 -9.48 -20.91 1.81
CA VAL A 271 -8.50 -19.86 2.14
C VAL A 271 -7.07 -20.42 2.22
N ARG A 272 -6.90 -21.62 2.76
CA ARG A 272 -5.60 -22.32 2.76
C ARG A 272 -5.12 -22.64 1.34
N THR A 273 -6.03 -23.10 0.48
CA THR A 273 -5.72 -23.42 -0.92
C THR A 273 -5.33 -22.15 -1.70
N ASP A 274 -6.07 -21.06 -1.52
CA ASP A 274 -5.81 -19.80 -2.18
C ASP A 274 -4.51 -19.15 -1.70
N ALA A 275 -4.13 -19.34 -0.43
CA ALA A 275 -2.80 -18.97 0.05
C ALA A 275 -1.69 -19.70 -0.74
N LEU A 276 -1.81 -21.01 -0.95
CA LEU A 276 -0.83 -21.75 -1.77
C LEU A 276 -0.80 -21.28 -3.22
N ILE A 277 -1.94 -20.93 -3.80
CA ILE A 277 -2.03 -20.36 -5.16
C ILE A 277 -1.33 -19.00 -5.23
N ASN A 278 -1.61 -18.10 -4.28
CA ASN A 278 -0.99 -16.77 -4.21
C ASN A 278 0.53 -16.84 -3.99
N LEU A 279 1.03 -17.89 -3.33
CA LEU A 279 2.46 -18.16 -3.18
C LEU A 279 3.10 -18.85 -4.39
N GLY A 280 2.31 -19.22 -5.40
CA GLY A 280 2.79 -19.97 -6.57
C GLY A 280 3.16 -21.43 -6.26
N LEU A 281 2.69 -21.97 -5.13
CA LEU A 281 2.90 -23.35 -4.68
C LEU A 281 1.81 -24.30 -5.20
N HIS A 282 0.70 -23.75 -5.69
CA HIS A 282 -0.39 -24.51 -6.27
C HIS A 282 -0.88 -23.87 -7.59
N GLU A 283 -1.28 -24.70 -8.56
CA GLU A 283 -1.82 -24.21 -9.82
C GLU A 283 -3.23 -23.66 -9.62
N ASN A 284 -3.49 -22.46 -10.14
CA ASN A 284 -4.85 -21.95 -10.19
C ASN A 284 -5.64 -22.75 -11.25
N ILE A 285 -6.57 -23.59 -10.78
CA ILE A 285 -7.35 -24.49 -11.64
C ILE A 285 -8.30 -23.68 -12.55
N TYR A 286 -8.57 -22.40 -12.23
CA TYR A 286 -9.38 -21.49 -13.03
C TYR A 286 -8.60 -20.77 -14.15
N THR A 287 -7.26 -20.78 -14.14
CA THR A 287 -6.46 -20.18 -15.23
C THR A 287 -6.10 -21.17 -16.35
N LYS A 288 -6.37 -22.47 -16.18
CA LYS A 288 -6.10 -23.55 -17.17
C LYS A 288 -6.87 -23.42 -18.51
N GLY A 289 -7.65 -22.36 -18.72
CA GLY A 289 -8.40 -22.10 -19.95
C GLY A 289 -8.04 -20.81 -20.70
N LYS A 290 -7.18 -19.94 -20.17
CA LYS A 290 -6.70 -18.77 -20.93
C LYS A 290 -5.44 -19.15 -21.68
N LYS A 291 -5.58 -19.35 -22.99
CA LYS A 291 -4.45 -19.28 -23.91
C LYS A 291 -3.65 -18.02 -23.58
N GLU A 292 -2.34 -18.18 -23.46
CA GLU A 292 -1.40 -17.10 -23.68
C GLU A 292 -1.71 -16.54 -25.08
N ASP A 293 -2.49 -15.46 -25.12
CA ASP A 293 -2.55 -14.61 -26.29
C ASP A 293 -1.26 -13.78 -26.24
N ASP A 294 -0.25 -14.29 -26.94
CA ASP A 294 0.86 -13.52 -27.47
C ASP A 294 0.32 -12.24 -28.12
N PHE A 295 0.39 -11.10 -27.43
CA PHE A 295 0.23 -9.81 -28.08
C PHE A 295 1.18 -8.74 -27.52
N TRP A 296 2.14 -8.45 -28.40
CA TRP A 296 2.90 -7.22 -28.64
C TRP A 296 2.29 -5.91 -28.10
#